data_AF-A0A1Q5KTQ3-F1
#
_entry.id   AF-A0A1Q5KTQ3-F1
#
_cell.length_a   1.000
_cell.length_b   1.000
_cell.length_c   1.000
_cell.angle_alpha   90.00
_cell.angle_beta   90.00
_cell.angle_gamma   90.00
#
_symmetry.space_group_name_H-M   'P 1'
#
loop_
_entity.id
_entity.type
_entity.pdbx_description
1 polymer ?
#
loop_
_entity_poly.entity_id
_entity_poly.type
_entity_poly.pdbx_seq_one_letter_code
_entity_poly.pdbx_strand_id
1 'polypeptide(L)'
;MPKAPMDAADIEADDAADRRVVEQEQDEIKDFVKGLSADDIKSGNWFTKLAAHAMNSYTKKVDWQYFQDRYAGVPADAIVDQRTKMAARYAALEGGLSAGAYTATVAATIGSLGGASPATVPAAVATMMVDVAYITRLQLHLAYDIAVLYRVPLDLSDPDDLWKLIRVAFTIKSGEAVREGVTKAVPALVRPVVKRFFSGEVLTAAKTLPVVGKHLLQRNVIKIGIPLVGVPLAVLLNRYTTLLAGRHAQAVFRNEARVIEVAEGMTKRSRHPQLMLWVSWLVIRANNKIADDEALLMRHLVRLVRERHQVVDDQLAQLVDIDPAEVWERVEAESGDLSDILDAADRVATVDGASDAREKAVISELRERCLRV
;
A
#
# COMPACT_ATOMS: atom_id res chain seq x y z
N MET A 1 -35.43 22.25 7.17
CA MET A 1 -35.20 21.33 8.29
C MET A 1 -33.75 21.49 8.74
N PRO A 2 -33.49 22.01 9.95
CA PRO A 2 -32.14 22.14 10.45
C PRO A 2 -31.59 20.77 10.85
N LYS A 3 -30.35 20.49 10.46
CA LYS A 3 -29.61 19.27 10.80
C LYS A 3 -29.44 19.23 12.32
N ALA A 4 -30.03 18.23 12.97
CA ALA A 4 -29.84 18.02 14.40
C ALA A 4 -28.32 17.92 14.71
N PRO A 5 -27.82 18.56 15.77
CA PRO A 5 -26.45 18.35 16.20
C PRO A 5 -26.32 16.87 16.59
N MET A 6 -25.32 16.17 16.06
CA MET A 6 -24.94 14.87 16.62
C MET A 6 -24.66 15.09 18.12
N ASP A 7 -25.41 14.40 18.96
CA ASP A 7 -25.46 14.63 20.40
C ASP A 7 -24.10 14.29 21.02
N ALA A 8 -23.61 15.10 21.96
CA ALA A 8 -22.29 14.92 22.57
C ALA A 8 -22.16 13.57 23.30
N ALA A 9 -23.29 13.00 23.73
CA ALA A 9 -23.39 11.68 24.36
C ALA A 9 -23.07 10.53 23.39
N ASP A 10 -23.40 10.64 22.10
CA ASP A 10 -23.08 9.62 21.10
C ASP A 10 -21.57 9.62 20.79
N ILE A 11 -20.91 10.77 20.90
CA ILE A 11 -19.45 10.92 20.71
C ILE A 11 -18.68 10.35 21.90
N GLU A 12 -19.14 10.57 23.14
CA GLU A 12 -18.49 10.02 24.35
C GLU A 12 -18.65 8.49 24.47
N ALA A 13 -19.78 7.94 24.02
CA ALA A 13 -20.00 6.49 24.00
C ALA A 13 -19.15 5.78 22.92
N ASP A 14 -18.99 6.39 21.73
CA ASP A 14 -18.11 5.90 20.65
C ASP A 14 -16.64 5.92 21.11
N ASP A 15 -16.20 7.00 21.78
CA ASP A 15 -14.83 7.12 22.31
C ASP A 15 -14.52 6.07 23.40
N ALA A 16 -15.47 5.74 24.27
CA ALA A 16 -15.28 4.71 25.29
C ALA A 16 -15.21 3.28 24.71
N ALA A 17 -16.01 2.99 23.67
CA ALA A 17 -15.95 1.72 22.96
C ALA A 17 -14.64 1.59 22.16
N ASP A 18 -14.27 2.63 21.43
CA ASP A 18 -13.02 2.71 20.67
C ASP A 18 -11.80 2.56 21.59
N ARG A 19 -11.83 3.18 22.78
CA ARG A 19 -10.76 3.02 23.77
C ARG A 19 -10.59 1.57 24.23
N ARG A 20 -11.68 0.85 24.49
CA ARG A 20 -11.61 -0.58 24.87
C ARG A 20 -11.02 -1.44 23.76
N VAL A 21 -11.35 -1.14 22.50
CA VAL A 21 -10.75 -1.82 21.34
C VAL A 21 -9.24 -1.58 21.30
N VAL A 22 -8.81 -0.32 21.45
CA VAL A 22 -7.37 0.02 21.47
C VAL A 22 -6.66 -0.66 22.64
N GLU A 23 -7.25 -0.68 23.84
CA GLU A 23 -6.67 -1.36 25.01
C GLU A 23 -6.51 -2.86 24.79
N GLN A 24 -7.54 -3.54 24.25
CA GLN A 24 -7.48 -4.97 23.92
C GLN A 24 -6.39 -5.26 22.88
N GLU A 25 -6.34 -4.47 21.83
CA GLU A 25 -5.33 -4.59 20.78
C GLU A 25 -3.91 -4.31 21.31
N GLN A 26 -3.74 -3.37 22.23
CA GLN A 26 -2.46 -3.12 22.89
C GLN A 26 -2.01 -4.32 23.73
N ASP A 27 -2.92 -5.03 24.39
CA ASP A 27 -2.57 -6.22 25.16
C ASP A 27 -2.05 -7.35 24.28
N GLU A 28 -2.65 -7.56 23.10
CA GLU A 28 -2.10 -8.47 22.07
C GLU A 28 -0.68 -8.07 21.66
N ILE A 29 -0.45 -6.77 21.44
CA ILE A 29 0.86 -6.24 21.08
C ILE A 29 1.86 -6.38 22.23
N LYS A 30 1.46 -6.20 23.50
CA LYS A 30 2.31 -6.43 24.67
C LYS A 30 2.80 -7.87 24.69
N ASP A 31 1.91 -8.83 24.44
CA ASP A 31 2.29 -10.24 24.40
C ASP A 31 3.21 -10.57 23.21
N PHE A 32 2.99 -9.96 22.04
CA PHE A 32 3.94 -10.03 20.92
C PHE A 32 5.32 -9.47 21.31
N VAL A 33 5.38 -8.30 21.95
CA VAL A 33 6.63 -7.65 22.36
C VAL A 33 7.38 -8.47 23.41
N LYS A 34 6.69 -9.11 24.37
CA LYS A 34 7.30 -10.04 25.33
C LYS A 34 7.99 -11.22 24.66
N GLY A 35 7.50 -11.64 23.48
CA GLY A 35 8.10 -12.71 22.68
C GLY A 35 9.33 -12.29 21.85
N LEU A 36 9.69 -11.00 21.83
CA LEU A 36 10.85 -10.51 21.07
C LEU A 36 12.14 -10.67 21.88
N SER A 37 13.21 -11.11 21.21
CA SER A 37 14.55 -11.06 21.79
C SER A 37 15.14 -9.64 21.68
N ALA A 38 16.14 -9.34 22.53
CA ALA A 38 16.88 -8.08 22.43
C ALA A 38 17.57 -7.91 21.06
N ASP A 39 17.98 -9.01 20.43
CA ASP A 39 18.58 -8.99 19.10
C ASP A 39 17.54 -8.65 18.02
N ASP A 40 16.29 -9.13 18.15
CA ASP A 40 15.21 -8.77 17.22
C ASP A 40 14.92 -7.27 17.23
N ILE A 41 14.98 -6.64 18.41
CA ILE A 41 14.78 -5.20 18.57
C ILE A 41 15.95 -4.44 17.94
N LYS A 42 17.20 -4.77 18.31
CA LYS A 42 18.41 -4.08 17.81
C LYS A 42 18.62 -4.23 16.31
N SER A 43 18.32 -5.41 15.77
CA SER A 43 18.47 -5.71 14.34
C SER A 43 17.36 -5.12 13.49
N GLY A 44 16.21 -4.75 14.09
CA GLY A 44 15.00 -4.35 13.36
C GLY A 44 14.14 -5.52 12.88
N ASN A 45 14.54 -6.76 13.17
CA ASN A 45 13.82 -7.98 12.78
C ASN A 45 12.43 -8.09 13.42
N TRP A 46 12.18 -7.35 14.51
CA TRP A 46 10.86 -7.20 15.11
C TRP A 46 9.79 -6.79 14.08
N PHE A 47 10.12 -5.96 13.08
CA PHE A 47 9.17 -5.50 12.07
C PHE A 47 8.73 -6.65 11.16
N THR A 48 9.67 -7.51 10.76
CA THR A 48 9.36 -8.70 9.97
C THR A 48 8.47 -9.66 10.75
N LYS A 49 8.78 -9.91 12.03
CA LYS A 49 7.95 -10.75 12.91
C LYS A 49 6.56 -10.14 13.11
N LEU A 50 6.46 -8.83 13.29
CA LEU A 50 5.21 -8.12 13.47
C LEU A 50 4.35 -8.19 12.21
N ALA A 51 4.91 -7.90 11.04
CA ALA A 51 4.17 -7.96 9.79
C ALA A 51 3.66 -9.39 9.52
N ALA A 52 4.44 -10.42 9.85
CA ALA A 52 3.99 -11.82 9.71
C ALA A 52 2.83 -12.11 10.67
N HIS A 53 2.96 -11.70 11.93
CA HIS A 53 1.93 -11.88 12.94
C HIS A 53 0.65 -11.11 12.60
N ALA A 54 0.77 -9.85 12.18
CA ALA A 54 -0.32 -8.94 11.87
C ALA A 54 -1.07 -9.32 10.60
N MET A 55 -0.37 -9.81 9.57
CA MET A 55 -0.98 -10.03 8.25
C MET A 55 -1.49 -11.46 8.07
N ASN A 56 -0.87 -12.49 8.67
CA ASN A 56 -1.20 -13.90 8.40
C ASN A 56 -2.64 -14.30 8.73
N SER A 57 -3.22 -13.78 9.82
CA SER A 57 -4.63 -14.01 10.17
C SER A 57 -5.56 -12.97 9.53
N TYR A 58 -5.08 -11.74 9.38
CA TYR A 58 -5.88 -10.62 8.89
C TYR A 58 -6.24 -10.77 7.41
N THR A 59 -5.29 -11.18 6.57
CA THR A 59 -5.52 -11.34 5.12
C THR A 59 -6.47 -12.47 4.79
N LYS A 60 -6.55 -13.48 5.65
CA LYS A 60 -7.51 -14.60 5.52
C LYS A 60 -8.93 -14.19 5.90
N LYS A 61 -9.09 -13.14 6.70
CA LYS A 61 -10.37 -12.68 7.24
C LYS A 61 -10.93 -11.49 6.47
N VAL A 62 -10.06 -10.59 6.00
CA VAL A 62 -10.42 -9.33 5.37
C VAL A 62 -10.23 -9.46 3.87
N ASP A 63 -11.35 -9.62 3.18
CA ASP A 63 -11.44 -9.59 1.73
C ASP A 63 -12.51 -8.59 1.28
N TRP A 64 -12.75 -8.52 -0.02
CA TRP A 64 -13.76 -7.62 -0.56
C TRP A 64 -15.17 -7.97 -0.04
N GLN A 65 -15.47 -9.25 0.19
CA GLN A 65 -16.77 -9.72 0.68
C GLN A 65 -17.01 -9.25 2.12
N TYR A 66 -15.99 -9.32 2.98
CA TYR A 66 -16.02 -8.79 4.34
C TYR A 66 -16.51 -7.34 4.39
N PHE A 67 -16.04 -6.49 3.46
CA PHE A 67 -16.49 -5.10 3.39
C PHE A 67 -17.86 -4.94 2.74
N GLN A 68 -18.22 -5.76 1.75
CA GLN A 68 -19.56 -5.73 1.15
C GLN A 68 -20.65 -6.12 2.14
N ASP A 69 -20.43 -7.16 2.93
CA ASP A 69 -21.39 -7.63 3.93
C ASP A 69 -21.61 -6.58 5.02
N ARG A 70 -20.54 -5.87 5.39
CA ARG A 70 -20.56 -4.86 6.45
C ARG A 70 -21.07 -3.49 5.98
N TYR A 71 -20.86 -3.14 4.72
CA TYR A 71 -21.14 -1.81 4.15
C TYR A 71 -21.90 -1.92 2.82
N ALA A 72 -22.94 -2.74 2.78
CA ALA A 72 -23.73 -2.99 1.57
C ALA A 72 -24.24 -1.67 0.95
N GLY A 73 -23.94 -1.47 -0.34
CA GLY A 73 -24.39 -0.29 -1.11
C GLY A 73 -23.58 0.99 -0.92
N VAL A 74 -22.53 0.98 -0.08
CA VAL A 74 -21.67 2.15 0.14
C VAL A 74 -20.49 2.14 -0.86
N PRO A 75 -20.20 3.26 -1.56
CA PRO A 75 -19.02 3.35 -2.43
C PRO A 75 -17.70 3.17 -1.67
N ALA A 76 -16.71 2.56 -2.32
CA ALA A 76 -15.39 2.30 -1.72
C ALA A 76 -14.75 3.56 -1.12
N ASP A 77 -14.84 4.71 -1.80
CA ASP A 77 -14.29 5.99 -1.33
C ASP A 77 -14.83 6.41 0.05
N ALA A 78 -16.12 6.17 0.33
CA ALA A 78 -16.73 6.52 1.61
C ALA A 78 -16.28 5.57 2.73
N ILE A 79 -16.15 4.28 2.43
CA ILE A 79 -15.64 3.29 3.39
C ILE A 79 -14.17 3.58 3.69
N VAL A 80 -13.35 3.92 2.69
CA VAL A 80 -11.94 4.29 2.86
C VAL A 80 -11.77 5.52 3.75
N ASP A 81 -12.58 6.57 3.55
CA ASP A 81 -12.55 7.77 4.42
C ASP A 81 -12.93 7.41 5.86
N GLN A 82 -13.96 6.57 6.06
CA GLN A 82 -14.36 6.11 7.38
C GLN A 82 -13.26 5.27 8.06
N ARG A 83 -12.66 4.30 7.36
CA ARG A 83 -11.54 3.48 7.88
C ARG A 83 -10.33 4.34 8.23
N THR A 84 -10.00 5.32 7.39
CA THR A 84 -8.89 6.25 7.63
C THR A 84 -9.11 7.11 8.87
N LYS A 85 -10.33 7.65 9.03
CA LYS A 85 -10.69 8.42 10.25
C LYS A 85 -10.68 7.56 11.50
N MET A 86 -11.20 6.32 11.42
CA MET A 86 -11.19 5.38 12.52
C MET A 86 -9.77 5.00 12.95
N ALA A 87 -8.90 4.62 12.00
CA ALA A 87 -7.50 4.34 12.28
C ALA A 87 -6.76 5.56 12.87
N ALA A 88 -7.06 6.77 12.38
CA ALA A 88 -6.49 7.97 12.95
C ALA A 88 -6.97 8.25 14.39
N ARG A 89 -8.23 7.94 14.72
CA ARG A 89 -8.75 7.99 16.09
C ARG A 89 -8.04 6.97 16.98
N TYR A 90 -7.85 5.74 16.51
CA TYR A 90 -7.18 4.68 17.28
C TYR A 90 -5.72 5.03 17.56
N ALA A 91 -5.02 5.59 16.57
CA ALA A 91 -3.67 6.11 16.73
C ALA A 91 -3.61 7.27 17.74
N ALA A 92 -4.64 8.11 17.80
CA ALA A 92 -4.75 9.19 18.77
C ALA A 92 -4.98 8.66 20.20
N LEU A 93 -5.89 7.70 20.36
CA LEU A 93 -6.19 7.04 21.63
C LEU A 93 -4.97 6.30 22.18
N GLU A 94 -4.23 5.57 21.32
CA GLU A 94 -2.95 4.96 21.70
C GLU A 94 -1.96 6.01 22.21
N GLY A 95 -1.77 7.12 21.48
CA GLY A 95 -0.88 8.19 21.92
C GLY A 95 -1.27 8.79 23.28
N GLY A 96 -2.57 8.78 23.60
CA GLY A 96 -3.09 9.22 24.90
C GLY A 96 -2.87 8.21 26.02
N LEU A 97 -3.02 6.91 25.73
CA LEU A 97 -2.77 5.82 26.69
C LEU A 97 -1.28 5.72 27.03
N SER A 98 -0.41 5.76 26.02
CA SER A 98 1.03 5.62 26.19
C SER A 98 1.63 6.81 26.92
N ALA A 99 1.14 8.02 26.68
CA ALA A 99 1.50 9.22 27.43
C ALA A 99 1.26 9.12 28.96
N GLY A 100 0.18 8.45 29.38
CA GLY A 100 -0.07 8.15 30.80
C GLY A 100 0.96 7.20 31.39
N ALA A 101 1.37 6.18 30.63
CA ALA A 101 2.40 5.21 31.02
C ALA A 101 3.82 5.81 31.07
N TYR A 102 4.18 6.68 30.11
CA TYR A 102 5.47 7.39 30.12
C TYR A 102 5.59 8.34 31.30
N THR A 103 4.53 9.08 31.65
CA THR A 103 4.55 9.99 32.80
C THR A 103 4.76 9.23 34.11
N ALA A 104 4.12 8.06 34.29
CA ALA A 104 4.30 7.22 35.46
C ALA A 104 5.70 6.58 35.53
N THR A 105 6.22 6.12 34.39
CA THR A 105 7.54 5.45 34.32
C THR A 105 8.67 6.47 34.49
N VAL A 106 8.58 7.63 33.85
CA VAL A 106 9.55 8.73 34.00
C VAL A 106 9.48 9.32 35.42
N ALA A 107 8.29 9.51 36.00
CA ALA A 107 8.15 9.93 37.39
C ALA A 107 8.73 8.91 38.37
N ALA A 108 8.57 7.60 38.11
CA ALA A 108 9.21 6.56 38.90
C ALA A 108 10.74 6.61 38.78
N THR A 109 11.29 6.90 37.60
CA THR A 109 12.74 7.05 37.40
C THR A 109 13.33 8.34 37.96
N ILE A 110 12.55 9.43 38.03
CA ILE A 110 12.97 10.71 38.61
C ILE A 110 12.83 10.67 40.14
N GLY A 111 11.79 10.00 40.66
CA GLY A 111 11.56 9.80 42.10
C GLY A 111 12.58 8.85 42.75
N SER A 112 13.19 7.94 41.98
CA SER A 112 14.33 7.13 42.42
C SER A 112 15.65 7.84 42.11
N LEU A 113 16.01 8.84 42.93
CA LEU A 113 17.37 9.35 43.15
C LEU A 113 18.46 8.88 42.15
N GLY A 114 18.70 9.68 41.11
CA GLY A 114 19.99 9.79 40.43
C GLY A 114 20.68 8.48 40.00
N GLY A 115 20.07 7.71 39.11
CA GLY A 115 20.77 6.59 38.47
C GLY A 115 19.84 5.78 37.58
N ALA A 116 20.07 5.81 36.28
CA ALA A 116 19.44 4.87 35.36
C ALA A 116 19.89 3.44 35.71
N SER A 117 19.11 2.76 36.54
CA SER A 117 19.29 1.34 36.84
C SER A 117 19.32 0.53 35.53
N PRO A 118 20.18 -0.49 35.39
CA PRO A 118 20.18 -1.40 34.25
C PRO A 118 18.82 -2.07 33.97
N ALA A 119 17.90 -2.07 34.96
CA ALA A 119 16.55 -2.63 34.85
C ALA A 119 15.50 -1.64 34.32
N THR A 120 15.73 -0.31 34.36
CA THR A 120 14.74 0.69 33.90
C THR A 120 14.82 0.98 32.40
N VAL A 121 16.00 0.84 31.80
CA VAL A 121 16.19 0.96 30.34
C VAL A 121 15.40 -0.11 29.55
N PRO A 122 15.37 -1.40 29.96
CA PRO A 122 14.53 -2.41 29.31
C PRO A 122 13.03 -2.12 29.34
N ALA A 123 12.50 -1.58 30.45
CA ALA A 123 11.06 -1.30 30.57
C ALA A 123 10.62 -0.15 29.65
N ALA A 124 11.38 0.94 29.59
CA ALA A 124 11.10 2.06 28.69
C ALA A 124 11.19 1.64 27.21
N VAL A 125 12.17 0.80 26.86
CA VAL A 125 12.27 0.22 25.51
C VAL A 125 11.07 -0.67 25.20
N ALA A 126 10.62 -1.51 26.14
CA ALA A 126 9.46 -2.38 25.93
C ALA A 126 8.16 -1.60 25.70
N THR A 127 7.89 -0.55 26.47
CA THR A 127 6.71 0.33 26.26
C THR A 127 6.78 1.02 24.90
N MET A 128 7.95 1.56 24.53
CA MET A 128 8.15 2.12 23.19
C MET A 128 7.93 1.08 22.08
N MET A 129 8.40 -0.15 22.27
CA MET A 129 8.19 -1.22 21.30
C MET A 129 6.70 -1.53 21.12
N VAL A 130 5.89 -1.47 22.17
CA VAL A 130 4.43 -1.67 22.09
C VAL A 130 3.80 -0.58 21.24
N ASP A 131 4.12 0.69 21.50
CA ASP A 131 3.59 1.83 20.75
C ASP A 131 3.95 1.74 19.26
N VAL A 132 5.24 1.51 18.97
CA VAL A 132 5.73 1.40 17.60
C VAL A 132 5.08 0.21 16.90
N ALA A 133 4.99 -0.95 17.56
CA ALA A 133 4.37 -2.13 16.97
C ALA A 133 2.86 -1.92 16.73
N TYR A 134 2.16 -1.26 17.65
CA TYR A 134 0.74 -0.95 17.51
C TYR A 134 0.48 -0.06 16.29
N ILE A 135 1.14 1.09 16.20
CA ILE A 135 0.97 2.04 15.08
C ILE A 135 1.39 1.39 13.76
N THR A 136 2.46 0.60 13.76
CA THR A 136 2.93 -0.13 12.58
C THR A 136 1.87 -1.12 12.09
N ARG A 137 1.27 -1.91 12.99
CA ARG A 137 0.18 -2.84 12.66
C ARG A 137 -1.02 -2.10 12.08
N LEU A 138 -1.43 -1.02 12.75
CA LEU A 138 -2.57 -0.21 12.35
C LEU A 138 -2.41 0.38 10.94
N GLN A 139 -1.22 0.90 10.62
CA GLN A 139 -0.91 1.46 9.29
C GLN A 139 -0.86 0.38 8.20
N LEU A 140 -0.33 -0.81 8.50
CA LEU A 140 -0.33 -1.95 7.57
C LEU A 140 -1.75 -2.46 7.28
N HIS A 141 -2.58 -2.62 8.32
CA HIS A 141 -3.98 -3.01 8.18
C HIS A 141 -4.77 -1.97 7.38
N LEU A 142 -4.62 -0.68 7.70
CA LEU A 142 -5.28 0.39 6.96
C LEU A 142 -4.89 0.38 5.47
N ALA A 143 -3.61 0.25 5.14
CA ALA A 143 -3.18 0.20 3.75
C ALA A 143 -3.72 -1.03 3.02
N TYR A 144 -3.75 -2.19 3.68
CA TYR A 144 -4.30 -3.42 3.12
C TYR A 144 -5.81 -3.33 2.90
N ASP A 145 -6.56 -2.81 3.87
CA ASP A 145 -8.00 -2.55 3.74
C ASP A 145 -8.32 -1.67 2.55
N ILE A 146 -7.55 -0.60 2.36
CA ILE A 146 -7.72 0.33 1.25
C ILE A 146 -7.48 -0.38 -0.09
N ALA A 147 -6.44 -1.21 -0.18
CA ALA A 147 -6.18 -2.01 -1.38
C ALA A 147 -7.35 -2.96 -1.69
N VAL A 148 -7.85 -3.66 -0.66
CA VAL A 148 -9.01 -4.57 -0.77
C VAL A 148 -10.28 -3.82 -1.19
N LEU A 149 -10.55 -2.66 -0.60
CA LEU A 149 -11.71 -1.81 -0.93
C LEU A 149 -11.66 -1.28 -2.36
N TYR A 150 -10.47 -0.97 -2.87
CA TYR A 150 -10.27 -0.61 -4.27
C TYR A 150 -10.10 -1.80 -5.21
N ARG A 151 -10.24 -3.03 -4.69
CA ARG A 151 -10.08 -4.29 -5.44
C ARG A 151 -8.73 -4.39 -6.17
N VAL A 152 -7.69 -3.79 -5.60
CA VAL A 152 -6.32 -3.96 -6.08
C VAL A 152 -5.83 -5.33 -5.59
N PRO A 153 -5.52 -6.27 -6.50
CA PRO A 153 -5.05 -7.59 -6.10
C PRO A 153 -3.64 -7.45 -5.52
N LEU A 154 -3.49 -7.72 -4.22
CA LEU A 154 -2.19 -7.83 -3.55
C LEU A 154 -1.96 -9.28 -3.14
N ASP A 155 -0.96 -9.92 -3.73
CA ASP A 155 -0.47 -11.21 -3.22
C ASP A 155 0.64 -10.95 -2.22
N LEU A 156 0.36 -11.04 -0.93
CA LEU A 156 1.40 -10.81 0.09
C LEU A 156 2.46 -11.91 0.12
N SER A 157 2.26 -13.01 -0.61
CA SER A 157 3.28 -14.04 -0.88
C SER A 157 4.26 -13.61 -1.98
N ASP A 158 3.91 -12.59 -2.77
CA ASP A 158 4.80 -11.91 -3.70
C ASP A 158 5.60 -10.83 -2.94
N PRO A 159 6.94 -10.89 -2.95
CA PRO A 159 7.80 -9.85 -2.37
C PRO A 159 7.52 -8.44 -2.88
N ASP A 160 7.12 -8.28 -4.13
CA ASP A 160 6.92 -6.96 -4.73
C ASP A 160 5.63 -6.31 -4.19
N ASP A 161 4.56 -7.08 -4.06
CA ASP A 161 3.27 -6.65 -3.51
C ASP A 161 3.35 -6.38 -2.00
N LEU A 162 4.06 -7.23 -1.23
CA LEU A 162 4.32 -6.95 0.18
C LEU A 162 5.14 -5.67 0.37
N TRP A 163 6.18 -5.48 -0.45
CA TRP A 163 7.01 -4.28 -0.39
C TRP A 163 6.22 -3.02 -0.74
N LYS A 164 5.33 -3.11 -1.74
CA LYS A 164 4.42 -2.04 -2.10
C LYS A 164 3.47 -1.69 -0.95
N LEU A 165 2.86 -2.69 -0.31
CA LEU A 165 2.02 -2.47 0.88
C LEU A 165 2.77 -1.70 1.97
N ILE A 166 4.00 -2.13 2.31
CA ILE A 166 4.84 -1.48 3.31
C ILE A 166 5.14 -0.03 2.91
N ARG A 167 5.57 0.18 1.66
CA ARG A 167 5.91 1.51 1.15
C ARG A 167 4.72 2.46 1.28
N VAL A 168 3.55 1.99 0.89
CA VAL A 168 2.30 2.74 0.94
C VAL A 168 1.89 3.03 2.39
N ALA A 169 1.90 2.01 3.26
CA ALA A 169 1.56 2.15 4.68
C ALA A 169 2.40 3.20 5.41
N PHE A 170 3.70 3.29 5.07
CA PHE A 170 4.64 4.21 5.72
C PHE A 170 4.96 5.46 4.91
N THR A 171 4.22 5.75 3.83
CA THR A 171 4.40 6.94 2.96
C THR A 171 5.83 7.09 2.41
N ILE A 172 6.52 5.98 2.16
CA ILE A 172 7.91 5.97 1.68
C ILE A 172 7.89 6.34 0.19
N LYS A 173 8.38 7.52 -0.18
CA LYS A 173 8.39 7.95 -1.59
C LYS A 173 9.34 7.10 -2.44
N SER A 174 8.86 6.67 -3.61
CA SER A 174 9.67 6.12 -4.70
C SER A 174 10.61 7.21 -5.26
N GLY A 175 11.75 7.42 -4.60
CA GLY A 175 12.78 8.37 -5.08
C GLY A 175 13.71 8.95 -4.00
N GLU A 176 13.31 8.97 -2.73
CA GLU A 176 14.17 9.51 -1.66
C GLU A 176 15.40 8.64 -1.36
N ALA A 177 15.41 7.38 -1.81
CA ALA A 177 16.59 6.51 -1.78
C ALA A 177 17.71 6.92 -2.76
N VAL A 178 17.48 7.90 -3.65
CA VAL A 178 18.49 8.37 -4.61
C VAL A 178 19.33 9.52 -4.05
N ARG A 179 18.85 10.26 -3.03
CA ARG A 179 19.53 11.49 -2.58
C ARG A 179 20.61 11.27 -1.50
N GLU A 180 20.67 10.09 -0.89
CA GLU A 180 21.75 9.69 0.01
C GLU A 180 22.17 8.24 -0.28
N GLY A 181 23.05 8.03 -1.27
CA GLY A 181 24.02 6.92 -1.32
C GLY A 181 23.54 5.45 -1.26
N VAL A 182 22.25 5.15 -1.12
CA VAL A 182 21.69 3.79 -1.04
C VAL A 182 21.00 3.45 -2.37
N THR A 183 21.72 3.67 -3.46
CA THR A 183 21.26 3.28 -4.80
C THR A 183 21.50 1.79 -5.04
N LYS A 184 20.43 1.09 -5.43
CA LYS A 184 20.40 -0.27 -6.04
C LYS A 184 20.57 -1.49 -5.11
N ALA A 185 19.60 -1.77 -4.24
CA ALA A 185 19.57 -3.08 -3.56
C ALA A 185 18.18 -3.66 -3.24
N VAL A 186 17.07 -3.17 -3.82
CA VAL A 186 15.74 -3.51 -3.26
C VAL A 186 14.96 -4.67 -3.94
N PRO A 187 15.14 -5.08 -5.22
CA PRO A 187 14.35 -6.22 -5.74
C PRO A 187 14.85 -7.62 -5.32
N ALA A 188 16.15 -7.80 -5.05
CA ALA A 188 16.72 -9.13 -4.79
C ALA A 188 16.75 -9.55 -3.29
N LEU A 189 16.57 -8.61 -2.36
CA LEU A 189 16.75 -8.84 -0.92
C LEU A 189 15.44 -9.07 -0.14
N VAL A 190 14.27 -8.91 -0.78
CA VAL A 190 12.95 -9.13 -0.16
C VAL A 190 12.43 -10.56 -0.40
N ARG A 191 12.80 -11.18 -1.52
CA ARG A 191 12.42 -12.56 -1.92
C ARG A 191 12.65 -13.62 -0.83
N PRO A 192 13.81 -13.69 -0.14
CA PRO A 192 14.03 -14.68 0.90
C PRO A 192 13.13 -14.49 2.13
N VAL A 193 12.62 -13.27 2.35
CA VAL A 193 11.77 -12.96 3.50
C VAL A 193 10.34 -13.40 3.26
N VAL A 194 9.81 -13.21 2.06
CA VAL A 194 8.39 -13.50 1.81
C VAL A 194 8.10 -14.99 1.73
N LYS A 195 9.00 -15.77 1.12
CA LYS A 195 8.97 -17.24 1.23
C LYS A 195 9.08 -17.72 2.69
N ARG A 196 9.38 -16.84 3.64
CA ARG A 196 9.53 -17.15 5.06
C ARG A 196 8.41 -16.58 5.93
N PHE A 197 7.80 -15.47 5.49
CA PHE A 197 6.55 -14.91 6.02
C PHE A 197 5.42 -15.95 6.07
N PHE A 198 5.38 -16.88 5.10
CA PHE A 198 4.35 -17.90 5.00
C PHE A 198 4.81 -19.33 5.26
N SER A 199 6.12 -19.60 5.38
CA SER A 199 6.66 -20.97 5.51
C SER A 199 7.22 -21.33 6.89
N GLY A 200 7.12 -20.46 7.90
CA GLY A 200 7.35 -20.82 9.31
C GLY A 200 8.79 -21.15 9.73
N GLU A 201 9.75 -21.25 8.81
CA GLU A 201 11.12 -21.63 9.15
C GLU A 201 12.02 -20.45 9.51
N VAL A 202 12.77 -20.60 10.61
CA VAL A 202 13.79 -19.69 11.14
C VAL A 202 15.14 -20.28 10.69
N LEU A 203 16.03 -19.65 9.93
CA LEU A 203 17.13 -18.78 10.40
C LEU A 203 17.84 -18.09 9.22
N THR A 204 18.34 -16.87 9.46
CA THR A 204 19.40 -16.17 8.67
C THR A 204 19.19 -15.91 7.17
N ALA A 205 18.84 -14.66 6.86
CA ALA A 205 19.33 -13.84 5.72
C ALA A 205 18.19 -13.10 5.00
N ALA A 206 18.07 -11.79 5.30
CA ALA A 206 17.58 -10.77 4.38
C ALA A 206 17.74 -9.38 4.98
N LYS A 207 18.35 -8.47 4.21
CA LYS A 207 18.91 -7.20 4.73
C LYS A 207 18.02 -5.97 4.50
N THR A 208 16.76 -6.09 4.08
CA THR A 208 15.92 -4.92 3.69
C THR A 208 14.78 -4.60 4.66
N LEU A 209 14.02 -5.58 5.12
CA LEU A 209 12.91 -5.34 6.06
C LEU A 209 13.35 -4.92 7.48
N PRO A 210 14.48 -5.43 8.02
CA PRO A 210 14.99 -4.94 9.29
C PRO A 210 15.43 -3.46 9.24
N VAL A 211 15.74 -2.92 8.05
CA VAL A 211 16.03 -1.48 7.87
C VAL A 211 14.79 -0.65 8.14
N VAL A 212 13.61 -1.09 7.69
CA VAL A 212 12.33 -0.45 8.02
C VAL A 212 12.10 -0.47 9.53
N GLY A 213 12.32 -1.63 10.18
CA GLY A 213 12.22 -1.74 11.63
C GLY A 213 13.18 -0.80 12.37
N LYS A 214 14.43 -0.67 11.93
CA LYS A 214 15.38 0.31 12.50
C LYS A 214 14.94 1.75 12.29
N HIS A 215 14.47 2.08 11.09
CA HIS A 215 14.03 3.43 10.74
C HIS A 215 12.79 3.85 11.56
N LEU A 216 11.82 2.95 11.72
CA LEU A 216 10.62 3.18 12.54
C LEU A 216 10.95 3.38 14.02
N LEU A 217 11.93 2.63 14.55
CA LEU A 217 12.42 2.85 15.92
C LEU A 217 13.12 4.20 16.05
N GLN A 218 14.07 4.53 15.16
CA GLN A 218 14.78 5.81 15.19
C GLN A 218 13.84 7.00 15.12
N ARG A 219 12.81 6.94 14.26
CA ARG A 219 11.81 8.00 14.13
C ARG A 219 10.97 8.18 15.39
N ASN A 220 10.69 7.11 16.14
CA ASN A 220 9.92 7.17 17.38
C ASN A 220 10.77 7.47 18.62
N VAL A 221 12.08 7.19 18.62
CA VAL A 221 13.01 7.58 19.71
C VAL A 221 13.05 9.11 19.91
N ILE A 222 12.85 9.90 18.85
CA ILE A 222 12.77 11.36 18.92
C ILE A 222 11.60 11.83 19.81
N LYS A 223 10.52 11.05 19.93
CA LYS A 223 9.38 11.38 20.82
C LYS A 223 9.73 11.28 22.31
N ILE A 224 10.77 10.52 22.67
CA ILE A 224 11.19 10.27 24.05
C ILE A 224 12.34 11.20 24.48
N GLY A 225 13.19 11.61 23.53
CA GLY A 225 14.40 12.40 23.82
C GLY A 225 14.17 13.87 24.20
N ILE A 226 12.94 14.37 24.11
CA ILE A 226 12.59 15.76 24.44
C ILE A 226 11.61 15.75 25.63
N PRO A 227 12.06 16.01 26.87
CA PRO A 227 11.24 15.95 28.09
C PRO A 227 10.05 16.93 28.13
N LEU A 228 9.90 17.80 27.12
CA LEU A 228 8.88 18.83 27.01
C LEU A 228 7.80 18.56 25.95
N VAL A 229 7.82 17.40 25.27
CA VAL A 229 6.77 17.07 24.30
C VAL A 229 5.55 16.53 25.06
N GLY A 230 4.66 17.43 25.47
CA GLY A 230 3.47 17.09 26.22
C GLY A 230 2.60 16.05 25.51
N VAL A 231 1.91 15.25 26.32
CA VAL A 231 0.83 14.31 25.97
C VAL A 231 -0.05 14.76 24.79
N PRO A 232 -0.46 16.04 24.65
CA PRO A 232 -1.30 16.47 23.52
C PRO A 232 -0.62 16.38 22.15
N LEU A 233 0.71 16.58 22.06
CA LEU A 233 1.39 16.62 20.77
C LEU A 233 1.63 15.22 20.19
N ALA A 234 1.85 14.21 21.03
CA ALA A 234 1.97 12.81 20.59
C ALA A 234 0.66 12.28 20.01
N VAL A 235 -0.47 12.56 20.68
CA VAL A 235 -1.84 12.27 20.21
C VAL A 235 -2.09 12.90 18.84
N LEU A 236 -1.76 14.18 18.67
CA LEU A 236 -1.95 14.91 17.43
C LEU A 236 -1.05 14.40 16.30
N LEU A 237 0.22 14.10 16.60
CA LEU A 237 1.17 13.59 15.61
C LEU A 237 0.77 12.21 15.11
N ASN A 238 0.43 11.26 16.00
CA ASN A 238 0.00 9.92 15.61
C ASN A 238 -1.27 9.97 14.75
N ARG A 239 -2.27 10.76 15.16
CA ARG A 239 -3.49 11.00 14.37
C ARG A 239 -3.17 11.54 12.98
N TYR A 240 -2.34 12.59 12.91
CA TYR A 240 -2.00 13.24 11.64
C TYR A 240 -1.22 12.31 10.71
N THR A 241 -0.21 11.60 11.22
CA THR A 241 0.58 10.68 10.39
C THR A 241 -0.26 9.52 9.85
N THR A 242 -1.20 9.00 10.64
CA THR A 242 -2.09 7.92 10.19
C THR A 242 -3.13 8.43 9.18
N LEU A 243 -3.65 9.66 9.33
CA LEU A 243 -4.47 10.30 8.29
C LEU A 243 -3.69 10.47 6.98
N LEU A 244 -2.43 10.91 7.06
CA LEU A 244 -1.58 11.10 5.90
C LEU A 244 -1.28 9.77 5.21
N ALA A 245 -0.97 8.72 5.98
CA ALA A 245 -0.78 7.36 5.48
C ALA A 245 -2.03 6.84 4.77
N GLY A 246 -3.22 6.99 5.38
CA GLY A 246 -4.48 6.59 4.76
C GLY A 246 -4.78 7.35 3.46
N ARG A 247 -4.56 8.67 3.42
CA ARG A 247 -4.74 9.47 2.20
C ARG A 247 -3.75 9.10 1.09
N HIS A 248 -2.51 8.82 1.46
CA HIS A 248 -1.50 8.37 0.50
C HIS A 248 -1.85 6.99 -0.07
N ALA A 249 -2.24 6.05 0.79
CA ALA A 249 -2.72 4.73 0.37
C ALA A 249 -3.96 4.84 -0.52
N GLN A 250 -4.90 5.70 -0.16
CA GLN A 250 -6.07 6.00 -0.97
C GLN A 250 -5.65 6.50 -2.35
N ALA A 251 -4.76 7.49 -2.44
CA ALA A 251 -4.32 8.04 -3.72
C ALA A 251 -3.66 6.98 -4.61
N VAL A 252 -2.77 6.16 -4.05
CA VAL A 252 -2.05 5.10 -4.78
C VAL A 252 -3.00 4.02 -5.27
N PHE A 253 -3.75 3.39 -4.36
CA PHE A 253 -4.61 2.26 -4.73
C PHE A 253 -5.84 2.67 -5.54
N ARG A 254 -6.36 3.89 -5.35
CA ARG A 254 -7.42 4.43 -6.22
C ARG A 254 -6.92 4.65 -7.65
N ASN A 255 -5.69 5.13 -7.82
CA ASN A 255 -5.09 5.29 -9.13
C ASN A 255 -4.97 3.94 -9.85
N GLU A 256 -4.47 2.93 -9.17
CA GLU A 256 -4.36 1.58 -9.73
C GLU A 256 -5.72 0.95 -10.04
N ALA A 257 -6.72 1.15 -9.18
CA ALA A 257 -8.07 0.70 -9.46
C ALA A 257 -8.65 1.37 -10.71
N ARG A 258 -8.36 2.66 -10.95
CA ARG A 258 -8.71 3.34 -12.20
C ARG A 258 -8.05 2.66 -13.40
N VAL A 259 -6.75 2.33 -13.30
CA VAL A 259 -6.02 1.62 -14.36
C VAL A 259 -6.64 0.25 -14.65
N ILE A 260 -6.98 -0.52 -13.61
CA ILE A 260 -7.65 -1.82 -13.73
C ILE A 260 -9.04 -1.66 -14.38
N GLU A 261 -9.81 -0.65 -13.98
CA GLU A 261 -11.13 -0.36 -14.55
C GLU A 261 -11.03 -0.01 -16.05
N VAL A 262 -10.01 0.76 -16.44
CA VAL A 262 -9.70 1.05 -17.85
C VAL A 262 -9.40 -0.25 -18.60
N ALA A 263 -8.52 -1.11 -18.05
CA ALA A 263 -8.18 -2.39 -18.65
C ALA A 263 -9.41 -3.30 -18.84
N GLU A 264 -10.27 -3.39 -17.81
CA GLU A 264 -11.53 -4.13 -17.89
C GLU A 264 -12.47 -3.54 -18.94
N GLY A 265 -12.61 -2.22 -18.98
CA GLY A 265 -13.48 -1.51 -19.91
C GLY A 265 -13.03 -1.64 -21.37
N MET A 266 -11.72 -1.67 -21.63
CA MET A 266 -11.14 -1.97 -22.94
C MET A 266 -11.42 -3.43 -23.32
N THR A 267 -11.07 -4.37 -22.45
CA THR A 267 -11.23 -5.81 -22.74
C THR A 267 -12.69 -6.22 -22.92
N LYS A 268 -13.64 -5.61 -22.21
CA LYS A 268 -15.09 -5.87 -22.34
C LYS A 268 -15.66 -5.39 -23.69
N ARG A 269 -15.13 -4.31 -24.25
CA ARG A 269 -15.63 -3.70 -25.50
C ARG A 269 -14.85 -4.14 -26.74
N SER A 270 -13.66 -4.70 -26.55
CA SER A 270 -12.80 -5.12 -27.66
C SER A 270 -13.41 -6.31 -28.41
N ARG A 271 -13.50 -6.15 -29.73
CA ARG A 271 -13.80 -7.20 -30.71
C ARG A 271 -12.51 -7.84 -31.23
N HIS A 272 -11.39 -7.11 -31.12
CA HIS A 272 -10.08 -7.52 -31.61
C HIS A 272 -9.07 -7.61 -30.45
N PRO A 273 -9.23 -8.57 -29.51
CA PRO A 273 -8.48 -8.61 -28.26
C PRO A 273 -6.96 -8.79 -28.48
N GLN A 274 -6.54 -9.51 -29.51
CA GLN A 274 -5.13 -9.66 -29.84
C GLN A 274 -4.54 -8.35 -30.38
N LEU A 275 -5.16 -7.76 -31.40
CA LEU A 275 -4.73 -6.49 -31.99
C LEU A 275 -4.72 -5.35 -30.96
N MET A 276 -5.68 -5.33 -30.03
CA MET A 276 -5.73 -4.39 -28.91
C MET A 276 -4.45 -4.43 -28.08
N LEU A 277 -3.90 -5.62 -27.80
CA LEU A 277 -2.66 -5.76 -27.02
C LEU A 277 -1.46 -5.17 -27.78
N TRP A 278 -1.35 -5.45 -29.07
CA TRP A 278 -0.28 -4.93 -29.92
C TRP A 278 -0.33 -3.41 -30.05
N VAL A 279 -1.51 -2.86 -30.32
CA VAL A 279 -1.70 -1.40 -30.42
C VAL A 279 -1.47 -0.72 -29.09
N SER A 280 -1.94 -1.30 -27.98
CA SER A 280 -1.66 -0.77 -26.64
C SER A 280 -0.16 -0.73 -26.35
N TRP A 281 0.57 -1.79 -26.70
CA TRP A 281 2.02 -1.83 -26.52
C TRP A 281 2.75 -0.84 -27.41
N LEU A 282 2.28 -0.62 -28.65
CA LEU A 282 2.83 0.37 -29.56
C LEU A 282 2.70 1.79 -29.00
N VAL A 283 1.53 2.13 -28.46
CA VAL A 283 1.27 3.45 -27.87
C VAL A 283 2.16 3.65 -26.64
N ILE A 284 2.24 2.69 -25.72
CA ILE A 284 3.11 2.75 -24.53
C ILE A 284 4.58 2.93 -24.92
N ARG A 285 5.02 2.28 -26.00
CA ARG A 285 6.42 2.34 -26.46
C ARG A 285 6.73 3.57 -27.33
N ALA A 286 5.74 4.40 -27.66
CA ALA A 286 5.97 5.63 -28.42
C ALA A 286 6.93 6.58 -27.67
N ASN A 287 6.83 6.58 -26.35
CA ASN A 287 7.82 7.15 -25.46
C ASN A 287 8.79 6.06 -25.01
N ASN A 288 10.10 6.28 -25.18
CA ASN A 288 11.15 5.34 -24.74
C ASN A 288 11.21 5.13 -23.20
N LYS A 289 10.19 5.56 -22.46
CA LYS A 289 10.03 5.43 -21.02
C LYS A 289 8.62 4.90 -20.77
N ILE A 290 8.54 3.83 -19.98
CA ILE A 290 7.28 3.22 -19.57
C ILE A 290 6.97 3.73 -18.16
N ALA A 291 5.79 4.33 -17.98
CA ALA A 291 5.27 4.72 -16.67
C ALA A 291 4.76 3.49 -15.89
N ASP A 292 4.74 3.59 -14.55
CA ASP A 292 4.25 2.51 -13.69
C ASP A 292 2.77 2.14 -14.03
N ASP A 293 1.95 3.13 -14.35
CA ASP A 293 0.53 2.96 -14.72
C ASP A 293 0.36 2.25 -16.07
N GLU A 294 1.22 2.51 -17.05
CA GLU A 294 1.22 1.86 -18.35
C GLU A 294 1.66 0.39 -18.25
N ALA A 295 2.72 0.12 -17.46
CA ALA A 295 3.17 -1.24 -17.18
C ALA A 295 2.08 -2.03 -16.45
N LEU A 296 1.41 -1.41 -15.48
CA LEU A 296 0.28 -1.99 -14.76
C LEU A 296 -0.90 -2.28 -15.71
N LEU A 297 -1.26 -1.31 -16.56
CA LEU A 297 -2.31 -1.46 -17.57
C LEU A 297 -2.02 -2.68 -18.45
N MET A 298 -0.80 -2.76 -19.00
CA MET A 298 -0.41 -3.84 -19.90
C MET A 298 -0.47 -5.21 -19.22
N ARG A 299 0.04 -5.33 -17.98
CA ARG A 299 -0.05 -6.57 -17.19
C ARG A 299 -1.51 -7.01 -17.00
N HIS A 300 -2.42 -6.08 -16.73
CA HIS A 300 -3.84 -6.38 -16.55
C HIS A 300 -4.53 -6.72 -17.86
N LEU A 301 -4.23 -6.03 -18.97
CA LEU A 301 -4.80 -6.33 -20.28
C LEU A 301 -4.43 -7.75 -20.71
N VAL A 302 -3.16 -8.15 -20.65
CA VAL A 302 -2.73 -9.52 -21.01
C VAL A 302 -3.45 -10.57 -20.16
N ARG A 303 -3.56 -10.34 -18.85
CA ARG A 303 -4.27 -11.25 -17.95
C ARG A 303 -5.76 -11.36 -18.31
N LEU A 304 -6.45 -10.23 -18.48
CA LEU A 304 -7.89 -10.18 -18.74
C LEU A 304 -8.23 -10.74 -20.13
N VAL A 305 -7.40 -10.47 -21.14
CA VAL A 305 -7.56 -11.03 -22.49
C VAL A 305 -7.41 -12.55 -22.46
N ARG A 306 -6.42 -13.10 -21.75
CA ARG A 306 -6.27 -14.54 -21.55
C ARG A 306 -7.48 -15.15 -20.84
N GLU A 307 -7.94 -14.54 -19.75
CA GLU A 307 -9.04 -15.06 -18.93
C GLU A 307 -10.40 -15.00 -19.64
N ARG A 308 -10.68 -13.90 -20.35
CA ARG A 308 -11.98 -13.65 -20.97
C ARG A 308 -12.09 -14.17 -22.40
N HIS A 309 -11.04 -13.96 -23.19
CA HIS A 309 -11.05 -14.23 -24.63
C HIS A 309 -10.24 -15.48 -24.99
N GLN A 310 -9.58 -16.13 -24.03
CA GLN A 310 -8.73 -17.31 -24.24
C GLN A 310 -7.60 -17.07 -25.25
N VAL A 311 -7.21 -15.81 -25.46
CA VAL A 311 -6.11 -15.41 -26.34
C VAL A 311 -4.83 -15.32 -25.52
N VAL A 312 -3.81 -16.06 -25.95
CA VAL A 312 -2.44 -15.96 -25.45
C VAL A 312 -1.56 -15.61 -26.65
N ASP A 313 -0.86 -14.49 -26.55
CA ASP A 313 0.02 -14.01 -27.61
C ASP A 313 1.49 -14.23 -27.21
N ASP A 314 2.05 -15.37 -27.63
CA ASP A 314 3.44 -15.73 -27.33
C ASP A 314 4.45 -14.83 -28.06
N GLN A 315 4.06 -14.25 -29.20
CA GLN A 315 4.92 -13.32 -29.96
C GLN A 315 5.09 -12.01 -29.16
N LEU A 316 3.98 -11.46 -28.66
CA LEU A 316 4.00 -10.28 -27.81
C LEU A 316 4.80 -10.52 -26.52
N ALA A 317 4.69 -11.72 -25.92
CA ALA A 317 5.40 -12.05 -24.68
C ALA A 317 6.94 -12.14 -24.84
N GLN A 318 7.42 -12.45 -26.04
CA GLN A 318 8.85 -12.58 -26.34
C GLN A 318 9.48 -11.29 -26.89
N LEU A 319 8.67 -10.25 -27.04
CA LEU A 319 9.05 -9.03 -27.72
C LEU A 319 9.97 -8.15 -26.87
N VAL A 320 11.13 -7.80 -27.43
CA VAL A 320 12.13 -6.92 -26.79
C VAL A 320 11.94 -5.47 -27.22
N ASP A 321 11.76 -5.27 -28.53
CA ASP A 321 11.42 -3.99 -29.14
C ASP A 321 10.24 -4.15 -30.08
N ILE A 322 9.39 -3.13 -30.15
CA ILE A 322 8.21 -3.17 -31.00
C ILE A 322 8.53 -2.52 -32.33
N ASP A 323 8.30 -3.24 -33.42
CA ASP A 323 8.38 -2.67 -34.76
C ASP A 323 6.99 -2.13 -35.16
N PRO A 324 6.83 -0.80 -35.36
CA PRO A 324 5.57 -0.23 -35.80
C PRO A 324 5.06 -0.86 -37.10
N ALA A 325 5.94 -1.23 -38.03
CA ALA A 325 5.53 -1.83 -39.31
C ALA A 325 4.79 -3.15 -39.09
N GLU A 326 5.27 -3.97 -38.16
CA GLU A 326 4.66 -5.26 -37.79
C GLU A 326 3.26 -5.08 -37.19
N VAL A 327 3.06 -4.00 -36.42
CA VAL A 327 1.74 -3.66 -35.85
C VAL A 327 0.81 -3.16 -36.96
N TRP A 328 1.31 -2.36 -37.88
CA TRP A 328 0.53 -1.85 -39.01
C TRP A 328 0.09 -2.94 -39.98
N GLU A 329 0.93 -3.92 -40.27
CA GLU A 329 0.54 -5.10 -41.06
C GLU A 329 -0.61 -5.86 -40.39
N ARG A 330 -0.60 -5.99 -39.05
CA ARG A 330 -1.70 -6.62 -38.30
C ARG A 330 -2.99 -5.79 -38.38
N VAL A 331 -2.89 -4.45 -38.31
CA VAL A 331 -4.05 -3.56 -38.46
C VAL A 331 -4.66 -3.70 -39.87
N GLU A 332 -3.83 -3.77 -40.90
CA GLU A 332 -4.27 -3.88 -42.30
C GLU A 332 -4.81 -5.28 -42.65
N ALA A 333 -4.38 -6.31 -41.93
CA ALA A 333 -4.85 -7.68 -42.10
C ALA A 333 -6.24 -7.92 -41.47
N GLU A 334 -6.61 -7.14 -40.45
CA GLU A 334 -7.95 -7.22 -39.87
C GLU A 334 -8.98 -6.58 -40.81
N SER A 335 -10.22 -7.07 -40.76
CA SER A 335 -11.30 -6.53 -41.59
C SER A 335 -12.51 -6.15 -40.73
N GLY A 336 -13.12 -5.02 -41.04
CA GLY A 336 -14.31 -4.53 -40.33
C GLY A 336 -14.06 -3.31 -39.46
N ASP A 337 -14.96 -3.10 -38.51
CA ASP A 337 -15.00 -1.91 -37.66
C ASP A 337 -13.93 -1.95 -36.55
N LEU A 338 -12.84 -1.22 -36.75
CA LEU A 338 -11.70 -1.07 -35.81
C LEU A 338 -11.88 0.07 -34.80
N SER A 339 -13.10 0.59 -34.61
CA SER A 339 -13.36 1.68 -33.65
C SER A 339 -12.99 1.30 -32.20
N ASP A 340 -13.06 0.01 -31.85
CA ASP A 340 -12.64 -0.49 -30.54
C ASP A 340 -11.12 -0.39 -30.32
N ILE A 341 -10.33 -0.54 -31.39
CA ILE A 341 -8.87 -0.38 -31.37
C ILE A 341 -8.46 1.08 -31.23
N LEU A 342 -9.17 1.99 -31.91
CA LEU A 342 -8.94 3.44 -31.77
C LEU A 342 -9.28 3.92 -30.35
N ASP A 343 -10.43 3.51 -29.79
CA ASP A 343 -10.79 3.84 -28.40
C ASP A 343 -9.80 3.22 -27.40
N ALA A 344 -9.29 2.01 -27.67
CA ALA A 344 -8.23 1.42 -26.85
C ALA A 344 -6.96 2.26 -26.87
N ALA A 345 -6.50 2.70 -28.04
CA ALA A 345 -5.29 3.53 -28.17
C ALA A 345 -5.44 4.88 -27.45
N ASP A 346 -6.58 5.56 -27.59
CA ASP A 346 -6.87 6.82 -26.89
C ASP A 346 -6.89 6.64 -25.36
N ARG A 347 -7.41 5.51 -24.86
CA ARG A 347 -7.43 5.19 -23.43
C ARG A 347 -6.06 4.86 -22.86
N VAL A 348 -5.23 4.17 -23.65
CA VAL A 348 -3.85 3.85 -23.25
C VAL A 348 -3.03 5.13 -23.10
N ALA A 349 -3.08 6.03 -24.08
CA ALA A 349 -2.32 7.29 -24.05
C ALA A 349 -2.78 8.28 -22.96
N THR A 350 -3.89 8.01 -22.28
CA THR A 350 -4.41 8.87 -21.21
C THR A 350 -4.37 8.22 -19.82
N VAL A 351 -3.77 7.03 -19.71
CA VAL A 351 -3.80 6.23 -18.48
C VAL A 351 -3.02 6.87 -17.33
N ASP A 352 -1.85 7.44 -17.64
CA ASP A 352 -0.92 8.08 -16.72
C ASP A 352 -1.04 9.61 -16.70
N GLY A 353 -1.87 10.19 -17.58
CA GLY A 353 -2.09 11.63 -17.66
C GLY A 353 -2.55 12.12 -19.02
N ALA A 354 -2.06 13.30 -19.41
CA ALA A 354 -2.35 13.87 -20.72
C ALA A 354 -1.39 13.31 -21.76
N SER A 355 -1.92 12.86 -22.90
CA SER A 355 -1.14 12.25 -23.96
C SER A 355 -0.07 13.17 -24.54
N ASP A 356 1.09 12.59 -24.81
CA ASP A 356 2.25 13.27 -25.34
C ASP A 356 2.15 13.44 -26.87
N ALA A 357 3.10 14.17 -27.47
CA ALA A 357 3.12 14.42 -28.92
C ALA A 357 3.38 13.15 -29.76
N ARG A 358 4.18 12.20 -29.25
CA ARG A 358 4.53 10.94 -29.91
C ARG A 358 3.39 9.94 -29.86
N GLU A 359 2.76 9.75 -28.70
CA GLU A 359 1.52 8.97 -28.58
C GLU A 359 0.43 9.50 -29.53
N LYS A 360 0.23 10.83 -29.57
CA LYS A 360 -0.71 11.46 -30.50
C LYS A 360 -0.36 11.20 -31.97
N ALA A 361 0.91 11.18 -32.32
CA ALA A 361 1.35 10.88 -33.68
C ALA A 361 1.00 9.42 -34.05
N VAL A 362 1.29 8.47 -33.17
CA VAL A 362 0.94 7.05 -33.34
C VAL A 362 -0.58 6.86 -33.47
N ILE A 363 -1.38 7.51 -32.61
CA ILE A 363 -2.85 7.45 -32.68
C ILE A 363 -3.38 8.09 -33.96
N SER A 364 -2.78 9.19 -34.42
CA SER A 364 -3.18 9.83 -35.67
C SER A 364 -2.91 8.94 -36.88
N GLU A 365 -1.75 8.27 -36.92
CA GLU A 365 -1.43 7.29 -37.97
C GLU A 365 -2.37 6.08 -37.92
N LEU A 366 -2.64 5.54 -36.72
CA LEU A 366 -3.60 4.46 -36.53
C LEU A 366 -4.98 4.84 -37.07
N ARG A 367 -5.45 6.08 -36.79
CA ARG A 367 -6.73 6.60 -37.30
C ARG A 367 -6.76 6.65 -38.83
N GLU A 368 -5.69 7.10 -39.47
CA GLU A 368 -5.61 7.12 -40.93
C GLU A 368 -5.67 5.72 -41.54
N ARG A 369 -5.03 4.73 -40.90
CA ARG A 369 -5.02 3.34 -41.39
C ARG A 369 -6.36 2.64 -41.17
N CYS A 370 -7.00 2.83 -40.01
CA CYS A 370 -8.34 2.29 -39.75
C CYS A 370 -9.43 2.85 -40.68
N LEU A 371 -9.21 3.99 -41.34
CA LEU A 371 -10.12 4.54 -42.36
C LEU A 371 -9.92 3.94 -43.75
N ARG A 372 -8.81 3.22 -43.99
CA ARG A 372 -8.48 2.61 -45.29
C ARG A 372 -8.90 1.15 -45.39
N VAL A 373 -8.98 0.46 -44.25
CA VAL A 373 -9.52 -0.89 -44.07
C VAL A 373 -11.04 -0.82 -44.04
#